data_AF-A0A0W0XW12-F1
#
_entry.id   AF-A0A0W0XW12-F1
#
_cell.length_a   1.000
_cell.length_b   1.000
_cell.length_c   1.000
_cell.angle_alpha   90.00
_cell.angle_beta   90.00
_cell.angle_gamma   90.00
#
_symmetry.space_group_name_H-M   'P 1'
#
loop_
_entity.id
_entity.type
_entity.pdbx_description
1 polymer ?
#
loop_
_entity_poly.entity_id
_entity_poly.type
_entity_poly.pdbx_seq_one_letter_code
_entity_poly.pdbx_strand_id
1 'polypeptide(L)'
;MFNDLYHYFLAKKQQFNRDYENATPEEVRKAIKEVLASQNAETLNDTSYDETKQREHQIVRLLLIDLHCRKMPPVESKVDLEKWEGLESDYTSMEKRLISMQVYSIDKQDREYEDYFQVVEDEVKNLDAYIQTTGLEGDIEPFIAQAPARGEMGDFLRLMAEIKKSHLSAALVHSNYRVGYLTRACTILTEQFETKNSELIDLRRAQDELKTQRQNLEKSNTWVYRWGFQAAHQQANRFQRLVLWAFNFFTSEPIQDSACKLQGDIQKVYVDTTENSKKIAVVSRDVSGLNQLYRDKRQELDHAKKRQAEIVKTITSGSEAGATLEETITPELPDETFGSFRI
;
A
#
# COMPACT_ATOMS: atom_id res chain seq x y z
N MET A 1 38.65 6.23 -17.56
CA MET A 1 37.48 5.32 -17.41
C MET A 1 36.32 6.00 -16.70
N PHE A 2 36.35 6.26 -15.38
CA PHE A 2 35.21 6.87 -14.69
C PHE A 2 34.91 8.30 -15.16
N ASN A 3 35.94 9.09 -15.50
CA ASN A 3 35.76 10.40 -16.11
C ASN A 3 34.99 10.32 -17.44
N ASP A 4 35.33 9.33 -18.28
CA ASP A 4 34.66 9.11 -19.57
C ASP A 4 33.19 8.71 -19.36
N LEU A 5 32.93 7.81 -18.41
CA LEU A 5 31.56 7.41 -18.02
C LEU A 5 30.75 8.56 -17.43
N TYR A 6 31.38 9.43 -16.65
CA TYR A 6 30.76 10.64 -16.10
C TYR A 6 30.33 11.60 -17.22
N HIS A 7 31.23 11.91 -18.15
CA HIS A 7 30.90 12.75 -19.31
C HIS A 7 29.87 12.10 -20.22
N TYR A 8 29.95 10.78 -20.42
CA TYR A 8 28.95 10.02 -21.17
C TYR A 8 27.57 10.10 -20.51
N PHE A 9 27.49 9.91 -19.20
CA PHE A 9 26.26 10.03 -18.42
C PHE A 9 25.63 11.42 -18.58
N LEU A 10 26.42 12.48 -18.40
CA LEU A 10 25.94 13.86 -18.55
C LEU A 10 25.47 14.16 -19.99
N ALA A 11 26.26 13.74 -20.98
CA ALA A 11 25.92 13.92 -22.39
C ALA A 11 24.61 13.21 -22.75
N LYS A 12 24.42 11.97 -22.29
CA LYS A 12 23.19 11.21 -22.54
C LYS A 12 21.98 11.77 -21.80
N LYS A 13 22.14 12.22 -20.56
CA LYS A 13 21.08 12.90 -19.79
C LYS A 13 20.62 14.16 -20.52
N GLN A 14 21.55 14.98 -21.00
CA GLN A 14 21.23 16.18 -21.80
C GLN A 14 20.60 15.83 -23.15
N GLN A 15 21.13 14.81 -23.84
CA GLN A 15 20.59 14.34 -25.11
C GLN A 15 19.13 13.90 -24.95
N PHE A 16 18.83 13.03 -23.98
CA PHE A 16 17.47 12.52 -23.80
C PHE A 16 16.48 13.59 -23.36
N ASN A 17 16.91 14.56 -22.55
CA ASN A 17 16.06 15.70 -22.22
C ASN A 17 15.66 16.52 -23.46
N ARG A 18 16.51 16.59 -24.49
CA ARG A 18 16.19 17.25 -25.78
C ARG A 18 15.36 16.35 -26.69
N ASP A 19 15.85 15.13 -26.94
CA ASP A 19 15.27 14.20 -27.91
C ASP A 19 13.84 13.77 -27.51
N TYR A 20 13.56 13.69 -26.20
CA TYR A 20 12.27 13.24 -25.66
C TYR A 20 11.51 14.37 -24.93
N GLU A 21 11.84 15.64 -25.19
CA GLU A 21 11.17 16.79 -24.56
C GLU A 21 9.64 16.73 -24.75
N ASN A 22 9.19 16.33 -25.94
CA ASN A 22 7.77 16.21 -26.30
C ASN A 22 7.28 14.76 -26.46
N ALA A 23 8.10 13.78 -26.07
CA ALA A 23 7.74 12.38 -26.22
C ALA A 23 6.73 11.92 -25.17
N THR A 24 5.86 10.99 -25.59
CA THR A 24 4.93 10.25 -24.74
C THR A 24 5.66 9.19 -23.91
N PRO A 25 5.10 8.76 -22.76
CA PRO A 25 5.66 7.65 -21.98
C PRO A 25 5.84 6.37 -22.81
N GLU A 26 4.93 6.09 -23.74
CA GLU A 26 4.97 4.94 -24.64
C GLU A 26 6.16 4.98 -25.60
N GLU A 27 6.50 6.15 -26.13
CA GLU A 27 7.68 6.33 -26.99
C GLU A 27 8.98 6.09 -26.21
N VAL A 28 9.08 6.61 -24.99
CA VAL A 28 10.23 6.35 -24.10
C VAL A 28 10.29 4.85 -23.76
N ARG A 29 9.14 4.20 -23.51
CA ARG A 29 9.06 2.77 -23.24
C ARG A 29 9.53 1.92 -24.42
N LYS A 30 9.24 2.36 -25.64
CA LYS A 30 9.75 1.71 -26.85
C LYS A 30 11.27 1.82 -26.93
N ALA A 31 11.83 3.00 -26.67
CA ALA A 31 13.27 3.21 -26.62
C ALA A 31 13.97 2.30 -25.58
N ILE A 32 13.37 2.13 -24.39
CA ILE A 32 13.88 1.19 -23.37
C ILE A 32 13.97 -0.24 -23.93
N LYS A 33 12.95 -0.69 -24.67
CA LYS A 33 12.93 -2.03 -25.27
C LYS A 33 13.99 -2.19 -26.37
N GLU A 34 14.19 -1.14 -27.17
CA GLU A 34 15.21 -1.14 -28.23
C GLU A 34 16.62 -1.24 -27.64
N VAL A 35 16.92 -0.51 -26.55
CA VAL A 35 18.19 -0.62 -25.83
C VAL A 35 18.39 -2.01 -25.20
N LEU A 36 17.34 -2.59 -24.62
CA LEU A 36 17.41 -3.96 -24.11
C LEU A 36 17.68 -4.98 -25.23
N ALA A 37 17.07 -4.81 -26.40
CA ALA A 37 17.30 -5.68 -27.54
C ALA A 37 18.74 -5.56 -28.06
N SER A 38 19.29 -4.33 -28.15
CA SER A 38 20.69 -4.12 -28.56
C SER A 38 21.67 -4.72 -27.54
N GLN A 39 21.41 -4.53 -26.24
CA GLN A 39 22.25 -5.09 -25.19
C GLN A 39 22.27 -6.63 -25.24
N ASN A 40 21.11 -7.27 -25.46
CA ASN A 40 21.02 -8.72 -25.57
C ASN A 40 21.67 -9.28 -26.83
N ALA A 41 21.60 -8.55 -27.94
CA ALA A 41 22.26 -8.95 -29.19
C ALA A 41 23.80 -8.92 -29.05
N GLU A 42 24.33 -7.97 -28.29
CA GLU A 42 25.77 -7.89 -28.02
C GLU A 42 26.26 -8.98 -27.06
N THR A 43 25.48 -9.34 -26.03
CA THR A 43 25.87 -10.40 -25.09
C THR A 43 25.79 -11.80 -25.66
N LEU A 44 24.96 -12.04 -26.68
CA LEU A 44 24.86 -13.34 -27.37
C LEU A 44 25.97 -13.57 -28.41
N ASN A 45 26.73 -12.54 -28.79
CA ASN A 45 27.89 -12.66 -29.66
C ASN A 45 29.16 -12.91 -28.82
N ASP A 46 29.47 -14.18 -28.53
CA ASP A 46 30.62 -14.63 -27.72
C ASP A 46 31.99 -14.09 -28.19
N THR A 47 32.10 -13.63 -29.44
CA THR A 47 33.36 -13.10 -30.01
C THR A 47 33.58 -11.60 -29.84
N SER A 48 32.63 -10.85 -29.26
CA SER A 48 32.68 -9.37 -29.21
C SER A 48 32.24 -8.73 -27.90
N TYR A 49 32.34 -9.44 -26.77
CA TYR A 49 31.99 -8.89 -25.46
C TYR A 49 32.87 -7.68 -25.11
N ASP A 50 32.27 -6.49 -25.08
CA ASP A 50 32.92 -5.23 -24.74
C ASP A 50 32.32 -4.67 -23.44
N GLU A 51 33.09 -4.79 -22.35
CA GLU A 51 32.66 -4.32 -21.04
C GLU A 51 32.33 -2.83 -21.01
N THR A 52 33.02 -2.01 -21.81
CA THR A 52 32.80 -0.56 -21.82
C THR A 52 31.43 -0.24 -22.40
N LYS A 53 31.10 -0.85 -23.55
CA LYS A 53 29.76 -0.73 -24.17
C LYS A 53 28.66 -1.24 -23.26
N GLN A 54 28.89 -2.35 -22.57
CA GLN A 54 27.89 -2.88 -21.64
C GLN A 54 27.61 -1.93 -20.47
N ARG A 55 28.61 -1.17 -20.01
CA ARG A 55 28.42 -0.13 -18.97
C ARG A 55 27.64 1.07 -19.53
N GLU A 56 27.96 1.50 -20.75
CA GLU A 56 27.22 2.55 -21.45
C GLU A 56 25.74 2.20 -21.66
N HIS A 57 25.44 0.97 -22.10
CA HIS A 57 24.05 0.49 -22.27
C HIS A 57 23.27 0.53 -20.96
N GLN A 58 23.89 0.22 -19.82
CA GLN A 58 23.23 0.27 -18.52
C GLN A 58 22.93 1.70 -18.08
N ILE A 59 23.88 2.63 -18.30
CA ILE A 59 23.65 4.06 -18.06
C ILE A 59 22.50 4.57 -18.91
N VAL A 60 22.49 4.25 -20.20
CA VAL A 60 21.42 4.64 -21.12
C VAL A 60 20.07 4.08 -20.66
N ARG A 61 20.02 2.79 -20.33
CA ARG A 61 18.80 2.15 -19.84
C ARG A 61 18.28 2.82 -18.57
N LEU A 62 19.14 3.08 -17.59
CA LEU A 62 18.78 3.75 -16.33
C LEU A 62 18.19 5.13 -16.60
N LEU A 63 18.86 5.94 -17.43
CA LEU A 63 18.39 7.29 -17.77
C LEU A 63 17.04 7.28 -18.52
N LEU A 64 16.81 6.30 -19.41
CA LEU A 64 15.54 6.15 -20.10
C LEU A 64 14.41 5.72 -19.15
N ILE A 65 14.69 4.84 -18.18
CA ILE A 65 13.70 4.43 -17.16
C ILE A 65 13.36 5.62 -16.25
N ASP A 66 14.36 6.40 -15.82
CA ASP A 66 14.17 7.63 -15.04
C ASP A 66 13.31 8.63 -15.83
N LEU A 67 13.65 8.90 -17.09
CA LEU A 67 12.87 9.75 -17.97
C LEU A 67 11.43 9.23 -18.14
N HIS A 68 11.26 7.93 -18.36
CA HIS A 68 9.94 7.32 -18.46
C HIS A 68 9.13 7.60 -17.19
N CYS A 69 9.72 7.43 -16.00
CA CYS A 69 9.05 7.68 -14.73
C CYS A 69 8.63 9.15 -14.57
N ARG A 70 9.50 10.09 -14.93
CA ARG A 70 9.20 11.54 -14.90
C ARG A 70 8.12 11.97 -15.89
N LYS A 71 7.98 11.25 -17.01
CA LYS A 71 6.96 11.49 -18.04
C LYS A 71 5.60 10.90 -17.69
N MET A 72 5.53 9.98 -16.73
CA MET A 72 4.25 9.42 -16.32
C MET A 72 3.36 10.50 -15.69
N PRO A 73 2.05 10.48 -15.96
CA PRO A 73 1.14 11.40 -15.29
C PRO A 73 1.21 11.17 -13.78
N PRO A 74 0.97 12.21 -12.95
CA PRO A 74 1.06 12.12 -11.51
C PRO A 74 -0.18 11.43 -10.91
N VAL A 75 -0.46 10.24 -11.39
CA VAL A 75 -1.50 9.38 -10.87
C VAL A 75 -0.85 8.51 -9.80
N GLU A 76 -1.32 8.64 -8.55
CA GLU A 76 -0.92 7.79 -7.43
C GLU A 76 -1.57 6.40 -7.58
N SER A 77 -1.22 5.68 -8.64
CA SER A 77 -1.69 4.33 -8.91
C SER A 77 -0.68 3.31 -8.41
N LYS A 78 -1.15 2.08 -8.12
CA LYS A 78 -0.27 0.96 -7.76
C LYS A 78 0.77 0.68 -8.85
N VAL A 79 0.38 0.80 -10.12
CA VAL A 79 1.25 0.54 -11.26
C VAL A 79 2.38 1.56 -11.35
N ASP A 80 2.11 2.82 -11.04
CA ASP A 80 3.14 3.87 -11.09
C ASP A 80 4.07 3.80 -9.88
N LEU A 81 3.55 3.42 -8.71
CA LEU A 81 4.36 3.07 -7.54
C LEU A 81 5.36 1.95 -7.86
N GLU A 82 4.90 0.85 -8.47
CA GLU A 82 5.77 -0.28 -8.82
C GLU A 82 6.90 0.13 -9.79
N LYS A 83 6.65 1.08 -10.69
CA LYS A 83 7.69 1.59 -11.61
C LYS A 83 8.70 2.49 -10.89
N TRP A 84 8.25 3.37 -10.01
CA TRP A 84 9.13 4.19 -9.19
C TRP A 84 9.99 3.34 -8.23
N GLU A 85 9.39 2.30 -7.63
CA GLU A 85 10.09 1.29 -6.83
C GLU A 85 11.13 0.54 -7.67
N GLY A 86 10.77 0.15 -8.90
CA GLY A 86 11.70 -0.48 -9.85
C GLY A 86 12.88 0.44 -10.21
N LEU A 87 12.63 1.73 -10.45
CA LEU A 87 13.68 2.71 -10.73
C LEU A 87 14.64 2.87 -9.54
N GLU A 88 14.12 2.94 -8.32
CA GLU A 88 14.93 3.01 -7.11
C GLU A 88 15.83 1.78 -6.95
N SER A 89 15.28 0.59 -7.23
CA SER A 89 16.05 -0.66 -7.25
C SER A 89 17.15 -0.66 -8.32
N ASP A 90 16.85 -0.14 -9.51
CA ASP A 90 17.81 -0.01 -10.60
C ASP A 90 18.95 0.97 -10.24
N TYR A 91 18.64 2.09 -9.57
CA TYR A 91 19.67 3.00 -9.03
C TYR A 91 20.53 2.33 -7.96
N THR A 92 19.92 1.66 -6.97
CA THR A 92 20.64 0.93 -5.93
C THR A 92 21.59 -0.12 -6.53
N SER A 93 21.14 -0.82 -7.57
CA SER A 93 21.94 -1.80 -8.29
C SER A 93 23.11 -1.15 -9.04
N MET A 94 22.89 0.03 -9.64
CA MET A 94 23.93 0.80 -10.29
C MET A 94 25.00 1.30 -9.31
N GLU A 95 24.60 1.84 -8.15
CA GLU A 95 25.55 2.26 -7.10
C GLU A 95 26.46 1.10 -6.67
N LYS A 96 25.88 -0.05 -6.32
CA LYS A 96 26.65 -1.25 -5.95
C LYS A 96 27.62 -1.66 -7.05
N ARG A 97 27.17 -1.59 -8.30
CA ARG A 97 27.99 -1.97 -9.45
C ARG A 97 29.14 -1.01 -9.66
N LEU A 98 28.93 0.31 -9.53
CA LEU A 98 30.01 1.30 -9.61
C LEU A 98 31.05 1.07 -8.51
N ILE A 99 30.63 0.79 -7.28
CA ILE A 99 31.54 0.43 -6.18
C ILE A 99 32.36 -0.80 -6.56
N SER A 100 31.71 -1.88 -7.01
CA SER A 100 32.41 -3.07 -7.47
C SER A 100 33.39 -2.76 -8.61
N MET A 101 32.99 -1.96 -9.60
CA MET A 101 33.88 -1.56 -10.70
C MET A 101 35.11 -0.79 -10.20
N GLN A 102 34.95 0.12 -9.24
CA GLN A 102 36.07 0.86 -8.67
C GLN A 102 37.05 -0.09 -7.97
N VAL A 103 36.52 -1.01 -7.17
CA VAL A 103 37.30 -2.00 -6.42
C VAL A 103 38.03 -2.96 -7.38
N TYR A 104 37.35 -3.47 -8.41
CA TYR A 104 37.93 -4.39 -9.39
C TYR A 104 38.83 -3.71 -10.43
N SER A 105 38.71 -2.39 -10.65
CA SER A 105 39.58 -1.67 -11.58
C SER A 105 41.05 -1.65 -11.13
N ILE A 106 41.27 -1.86 -9.83
CA ILE A 106 42.60 -2.10 -9.26
C ILE A 106 42.84 -3.61 -9.23
N ASP A 107 43.17 -4.20 -10.38
CA ASP A 107 43.42 -5.65 -10.49
C ASP A 107 44.92 -5.97 -10.30
N LYS A 108 45.24 -7.00 -9.49
CA LYS A 108 46.44 -7.89 -9.58
C LYS A 108 47.84 -7.45 -9.07
N GLN A 109 48.02 -6.61 -8.06
CA GLN A 109 49.30 -6.57 -7.31
C GLN A 109 49.07 -6.63 -5.79
N ASP A 110 49.37 -7.80 -5.22
CA ASP A 110 49.61 -8.08 -3.79
C ASP A 110 48.58 -7.61 -2.73
N ARG A 111 47.78 -8.57 -2.22
CA ARG A 111 47.22 -8.66 -0.84
C ARG A 111 46.51 -7.46 -0.17
N GLU A 112 46.34 -6.30 -0.80
CA GLU A 112 45.70 -5.09 -0.23
C GLU A 112 44.22 -4.91 -0.64
N TYR A 113 43.58 -5.96 -1.16
CA TYR A 113 42.21 -5.88 -1.68
C TYR A 113 41.16 -5.52 -0.61
N GLU A 114 41.26 -6.07 0.61
CA GLU A 114 40.36 -5.76 1.71
C GLU A 114 40.53 -4.30 2.19
N ASP A 115 41.77 -3.82 2.26
CA ASP A 115 42.07 -2.45 2.67
C ASP A 115 41.54 -1.43 1.66
N TYR A 116 41.67 -1.69 0.35
CA TYR A 116 41.16 -0.79 -0.67
C TYR A 116 39.63 -0.78 -0.78
N PHE A 117 38.97 -1.94 -0.62
CA PHE A 117 37.52 -1.99 -0.54
C PHE A 117 36.98 -1.10 0.57
N GLN A 118 37.62 -1.15 1.75
CA GLN A 118 37.23 -0.32 2.89
C GLN A 118 37.44 1.18 2.62
N VAL A 119 38.52 1.56 1.93
CA VAL A 119 38.74 2.95 1.50
C VAL A 119 37.61 3.42 0.56
N VAL A 120 37.21 2.61 -0.43
CA VAL A 120 36.11 2.96 -1.34
C VAL A 120 34.79 3.12 -0.56
N GLU A 121 34.47 2.19 0.35
CA GLU A 121 33.26 2.30 1.17
C GLU A 121 33.26 3.56 2.05
N ASP A 122 34.40 3.89 2.66
CA ASP A 122 34.50 5.05 3.54
C ASP A 122 34.40 6.37 2.76
N GLU A 123 34.98 6.45 1.56
CA GLU A 123 34.79 7.61 0.68
C GLU A 123 33.36 7.76 0.17
N VAL A 124 32.66 6.65 -0.10
CA VAL A 124 31.23 6.67 -0.44
C VAL A 124 30.38 7.13 0.76
N LYS A 125 30.70 6.70 1.99
CA LYS A 125 30.03 7.20 3.20
C LYS A 125 30.30 8.69 3.42
N ASN A 126 31.54 9.15 3.18
CA ASN A 126 31.90 10.56 3.26
C ASN A 126 31.13 11.39 2.22
N LEU A 127 30.95 10.86 1.01
CA LEU A 127 30.12 11.46 -0.02
C LEU A 127 28.64 11.52 0.40
N ASP A 128 28.10 10.46 1.00
CA ASP A 128 26.72 10.45 1.52
C ASP A 128 26.53 11.53 2.59
N ALA A 129 27.49 11.67 3.53
CA ALA A 129 27.48 12.73 4.53
C ALA A 129 27.59 14.12 3.88
N TYR A 130 28.41 14.27 2.85
CA TYR A 130 28.53 15.52 2.11
C TYR A 130 27.22 15.92 1.42
N ILE A 131 26.56 14.97 0.73
CA ILE A 131 25.26 15.20 0.09
C ILE A 131 24.20 15.56 1.15
N GLN A 132 24.21 14.93 2.33
CA GLN A 132 23.31 15.32 3.44
C GLN A 132 23.49 16.77 3.88
N THR A 133 24.72 17.28 3.86
CA THR A 133 24.99 18.68 4.26
C THR A 133 24.65 19.69 3.17
N THR A 134 24.88 19.35 1.90
CA THR A 134 24.78 20.28 0.77
C THR A 134 23.50 20.16 -0.04
N GLY A 135 22.75 19.07 0.14
CA GLY A 135 21.52 18.76 -0.58
C GLY A 135 21.77 18.32 -2.04
N LEU A 136 20.68 18.19 -2.81
CA LEU A 136 20.75 17.72 -4.20
C LEU A 136 21.46 18.69 -5.15
N GLU A 137 21.38 19.99 -4.87
CA GLU A 137 21.96 21.06 -5.70
C GLU A 137 23.42 21.37 -5.34
N GLY A 138 23.95 20.76 -4.27
CA GLY A 138 25.31 20.98 -3.80
C GLY A 138 26.37 20.66 -4.87
N ASP A 139 27.32 21.56 -5.10
CA ASP A 139 28.47 21.28 -5.95
C ASP A 139 29.40 20.29 -5.25
N ILE A 140 29.82 19.24 -5.96
CA ILE A 140 30.70 18.18 -5.46
C ILE A 140 32.19 18.54 -5.62
N GLU A 141 32.54 19.48 -6.50
CA GLU A 141 33.95 19.83 -6.73
C GLU A 141 34.73 20.25 -5.46
N PRO A 142 34.14 20.97 -4.47
CA PRO A 142 34.82 21.27 -3.21
C PRO A 142 35.19 20.03 -2.37
N PHE A 143 34.40 18.96 -2.46
CA PHE A 143 34.65 17.68 -1.79
C PHE A 143 35.79 16.92 -2.49
N ILE A 144 35.76 16.88 -3.82
CA ILE A 144 36.78 16.20 -4.65
C ILE A 144 38.14 16.90 -4.62
N ALA A 145 38.16 18.21 -4.35
CA ALA A 145 39.39 18.98 -4.27
C ALA A 145 40.30 18.58 -3.09
N GLN A 146 39.91 17.63 -2.24
CA GLN A 146 40.67 17.17 -1.06
C GLN A 146 41.15 15.71 -1.25
N ALA A 147 42.28 15.33 -0.63
CA ALA A 147 42.72 13.94 -0.62
C ALA A 147 41.89 13.12 0.39
N PRO A 148 41.58 11.83 0.13
CA PRO A 148 42.03 11.00 -0.99
C PRO A 148 41.15 11.09 -2.25
N ALA A 149 40.10 11.92 -2.25
CA ALA A 149 39.17 12.11 -3.38
C ALA A 149 39.78 12.78 -4.64
N ARG A 150 41.08 13.06 -4.69
CA ARG A 150 41.75 13.60 -5.89
C ARG A 150 42.13 12.47 -6.87
N GLY A 151 42.11 12.76 -8.17
CA GLY A 151 42.52 11.82 -9.21
C GLY A 151 41.41 10.82 -9.58
N GLU A 152 41.77 9.56 -9.80
CA GLU A 152 40.82 8.52 -10.27
C GLU A 152 39.66 8.26 -9.30
N MET A 153 39.92 8.34 -7.99
CA MET A 153 38.87 8.26 -6.96
C MET A 153 37.87 9.41 -7.11
N GLY A 154 38.35 10.61 -7.43
CA GLY A 154 37.50 11.78 -7.68
C GLY A 154 36.59 11.58 -8.88
N ASP A 155 37.10 11.04 -9.97
CA ASP A 155 36.31 10.75 -11.16
C ASP A 155 35.20 9.72 -10.89
N PHE A 156 35.50 8.69 -10.07
CA PHE A 156 34.50 7.75 -9.57
C PHE A 156 33.45 8.45 -8.70
N LEU A 157 33.88 9.28 -7.74
CA LEU A 157 32.99 10.01 -6.83
C LEU A 157 32.10 11.01 -7.57
N ARG A 158 32.55 11.63 -8.67
CA ARG A 158 31.70 12.48 -9.55
C ARG A 158 30.51 11.71 -10.10
N LEU A 159 30.78 10.57 -10.74
CA LEU A 159 29.72 9.73 -11.30
C LEU A 159 28.82 9.19 -10.20
N MET A 160 29.40 8.71 -9.10
CA MET A 160 28.64 8.20 -7.95
C MET A 160 27.70 9.27 -7.39
N ALA A 161 28.14 10.51 -7.26
CA ALA A 161 27.32 11.60 -6.75
C ALA A 161 26.13 11.93 -7.66
N GLU A 162 26.33 11.99 -8.98
CA GLU A 162 25.22 12.20 -9.92
C GLU A 162 24.17 11.09 -9.85
N ILE A 163 24.62 9.83 -9.71
CA ILE A 163 23.73 8.68 -9.57
C ILE A 163 22.99 8.74 -8.23
N LYS A 164 23.70 8.99 -7.12
CA LYS A 164 23.09 9.12 -5.78
C LYS A 164 22.09 10.27 -5.70
N LYS A 165 22.39 11.42 -6.28
CA LYS A 165 21.44 12.55 -6.34
C LYS A 165 20.19 12.18 -7.13
N SER A 166 20.37 11.52 -8.28
CA SER A 166 19.23 11.05 -9.09
C SER A 166 18.41 9.98 -8.36
N HIS A 167 19.07 9.08 -7.64
CA HIS A 167 18.45 8.07 -6.79
C HIS A 167 17.63 8.71 -5.66
N LEU A 168 18.21 9.65 -4.89
CA LEU A 168 17.51 10.36 -3.83
C LEU A 168 16.29 11.13 -4.35
N SER A 169 16.42 11.77 -5.52
CA SER A 169 15.29 12.42 -6.19
C SER A 169 14.16 11.43 -6.53
N ALA A 170 14.50 10.28 -7.13
CA ALA A 170 13.53 9.24 -7.44
C ALA A 170 12.89 8.63 -6.18
N ALA A 171 13.68 8.39 -5.13
CA ALA A 171 13.22 7.88 -3.84
C ALA A 171 12.25 8.86 -3.15
N LEU A 172 12.52 10.18 -3.24
CA LEU A 172 11.61 11.20 -2.73
C LEU A 172 10.25 11.17 -3.45
N VAL A 173 10.26 11.11 -4.78
CA VAL A 173 9.02 11.03 -5.58
C VAL A 173 8.26 9.74 -5.27
N HIS A 174 8.96 8.59 -5.26
CA HIS A 174 8.38 7.31 -4.88
C HIS A 174 7.72 7.37 -3.49
N SER A 175 8.43 7.90 -2.49
CA SER A 175 7.93 7.99 -1.13
C SER A 175 6.72 8.92 -1.02
N ASN A 176 6.72 10.05 -1.74
CA ASN A 176 5.58 10.98 -1.78
C ASN A 176 4.34 10.28 -2.35
N TYR A 177 4.50 9.56 -3.48
CA TYR A 177 3.40 8.82 -4.11
C TYR A 177 2.90 7.71 -3.19
N ARG A 178 3.80 7.03 -2.47
CA ARG A 178 3.43 5.95 -1.56
C ARG A 178 2.59 6.47 -0.40
N VAL A 179 2.98 7.60 0.18
CA VAL A 179 2.22 8.27 1.24
C VAL A 179 0.86 8.71 0.73
N GLY A 180 0.80 9.34 -0.44
CA GLY A 180 -0.46 9.77 -1.06
C GLY A 180 -1.42 8.60 -1.31
N TYR A 181 -0.95 7.54 -1.96
CA TYR A 181 -1.72 6.33 -2.23
C TYR A 181 -2.26 5.68 -0.95
N LEU A 182 -1.40 5.49 0.07
CA LEU A 182 -1.80 4.88 1.33
C LEU A 182 -2.76 5.76 2.13
N THR A 183 -2.59 7.08 2.08
CA THR A 183 -3.53 8.03 2.71
C THR A 183 -4.93 7.89 2.10
N ARG A 184 -5.03 7.89 0.76
CA ARG A 184 -6.31 7.69 0.06
C ARG A 184 -6.93 6.33 0.38
N ALA A 185 -6.11 5.27 0.40
CA ALA A 185 -6.57 3.93 0.73
C ALA A 185 -7.14 3.87 2.16
N CYS A 186 -6.46 4.48 3.14
CA CYS A 186 -6.96 4.59 4.50
C CYS A 186 -8.30 5.35 4.57
N THR A 187 -8.43 6.48 3.87
CA THR A 187 -9.70 7.25 3.81
C THR A 187 -10.85 6.42 3.25
N ILE A 188 -10.64 5.74 2.12
CA ILE A 188 -11.67 4.86 1.50
C ILE A 188 -12.07 3.74 2.47
N LEU A 189 -11.11 3.14 3.18
CA LEU A 189 -11.40 2.09 4.16
C LEU A 189 -12.19 2.62 5.35
N THR A 190 -11.91 3.84 5.82
CA THR A 190 -12.68 4.49 6.88
C THR A 190 -14.12 4.73 6.44
N GLU A 191 -14.36 5.27 5.24
CA GLU A 191 -15.71 5.48 4.71
C GLU A 191 -16.50 4.17 4.56
N GLN A 192 -15.84 3.11 4.06
CA GLN A 192 -16.45 1.78 3.97
C GLN A 192 -16.77 1.19 5.35
N PHE A 193 -15.88 1.38 6.32
CA PHE A 193 -16.08 0.94 7.69
C PHE A 193 -17.28 1.64 8.32
N GLU A 194 -17.37 2.98 8.22
CA GLU A 194 -18.49 3.76 8.75
C GLU A 194 -19.82 3.30 8.15
N THR A 195 -19.86 3.12 6.83
CA THR A 195 -21.05 2.64 6.12
C THR A 195 -21.49 1.26 6.63
N LYS A 196 -20.55 0.31 6.73
CA LYS A 196 -20.85 -1.06 7.18
C LYS A 196 -21.18 -1.15 8.66
N ASN A 197 -20.56 -0.31 9.48
CA ASN A 197 -20.84 -0.24 10.90
C ASN A 197 -22.25 0.34 11.15
N SER A 198 -22.67 1.38 10.41
CA SER A 198 -24.05 1.87 10.47
C SER A 198 -25.05 0.81 10.03
N GLU A 199 -24.79 0.09 8.93
CA GLU A 199 -25.61 -1.05 8.50
C GLU A 199 -25.73 -2.12 9.61
N LEU A 200 -24.62 -2.43 10.29
CA LEU A 200 -24.62 -3.39 11.40
C LEU A 200 -25.44 -2.92 12.60
N ILE A 201 -25.40 -1.63 12.94
CA ILE A 201 -26.18 -1.03 14.02
C ILE A 201 -27.68 -1.14 13.70
N ASP A 202 -28.09 -0.80 12.48
CA ASP A 202 -29.50 -0.88 12.07
C ASP A 202 -30.00 -2.34 12.04
N LEU A 203 -29.19 -3.28 11.53
CA LEU A 203 -29.52 -4.71 11.58
C LEU A 203 -29.67 -5.24 13.01
N ARG A 204 -28.83 -4.79 13.94
CA ARG A 204 -28.94 -5.15 15.37
C ARG A 204 -30.21 -4.58 16.00
N ARG A 205 -30.57 -3.33 15.68
CA ARG A 205 -31.84 -2.75 16.14
C ARG A 205 -33.04 -3.57 15.63
N ALA A 206 -33.07 -3.88 14.33
CA ALA A 206 -34.10 -4.72 13.74
C ALA A 206 -34.15 -6.14 14.38
N GLN A 207 -32.99 -6.67 14.77
CA GLN A 207 -32.91 -7.97 15.46
C GLN A 207 -33.59 -7.97 16.82
N ASP A 208 -33.44 -6.89 17.57
CA ASP A 208 -34.03 -6.75 18.90
C ASP A 208 -35.54 -6.48 18.82
N GLU A 209 -35.99 -5.74 17.81
CA GLU A 209 -37.40 -5.58 17.48
C GLU A 209 -38.05 -6.94 17.13
N LEU A 210 -37.42 -7.72 16.25
CA LEU A 210 -37.90 -9.07 15.88
C LEU A 210 -37.90 -10.03 17.08
N LYS A 211 -36.88 -9.98 17.95
CA LYS A 211 -36.87 -10.78 19.19
C LYS A 211 -38.02 -10.39 20.12
N THR A 212 -38.28 -9.09 20.27
CA THR A 212 -39.39 -8.59 21.09
C THR A 212 -40.73 -9.03 20.52
N GLN A 213 -40.93 -8.89 19.22
CA GLN A 213 -42.13 -9.37 18.52
C GLN A 213 -42.32 -10.86 18.70
N ARG A 214 -41.24 -11.65 18.54
CA ARG A 214 -41.27 -13.10 18.75
C ARG A 214 -41.70 -13.46 20.16
N GLN A 215 -41.11 -12.83 21.18
CA GLN A 215 -41.49 -13.07 22.58
C GLN A 215 -42.96 -12.73 22.86
N ASN A 216 -43.48 -11.66 22.27
CA ASN A 216 -44.88 -11.26 22.42
C ASN A 216 -45.84 -12.27 21.75
N LEU A 217 -45.49 -12.78 20.56
CA LEU A 217 -46.26 -13.81 19.87
C LEU A 217 -46.20 -15.16 20.62
N GLU A 218 -45.03 -15.55 21.12
CA GLU A 218 -44.85 -16.76 21.92
C GLU A 218 -45.65 -16.71 23.24
N LYS A 219 -45.71 -15.54 23.90
CA LYS A 219 -46.58 -15.30 25.08
C LYS A 219 -48.06 -15.41 24.73
N SER A 220 -48.45 -14.95 23.54
CA SER A 220 -49.84 -15.03 23.05
C SER A 220 -50.24 -16.47 22.68
N ASN A 221 -49.28 -17.36 22.42
CA ASN A 221 -49.50 -18.77 22.08
C ASN A 221 -49.78 -19.64 23.30
N THR A 222 -50.92 -19.37 23.95
CA THR A 222 -51.41 -20.10 25.12
C THR A 222 -51.81 -21.54 24.77
N TRP A 223 -52.10 -22.36 25.79
CA TRP A 223 -52.53 -23.75 25.59
C TRP A 223 -53.78 -23.87 24.71
N VAL A 224 -54.72 -22.90 24.79
CA VAL A 224 -55.95 -22.90 23.98
C VAL A 224 -55.61 -22.72 22.50
N TYR A 225 -54.71 -21.80 22.17
CA TYR A 225 -54.24 -21.57 20.80
C TYR A 225 -53.47 -22.78 20.27
N ARG A 226 -52.63 -23.42 21.08
CA ARG A 226 -51.94 -24.67 20.70
C ARG A 226 -52.92 -25.80 20.38
N TRP A 227 -53.96 -25.97 21.19
CA TRP A 227 -55.00 -26.97 20.93
C TRP A 227 -55.85 -26.59 19.71
N GLY A 228 -56.15 -25.30 19.52
CA GLY A 228 -56.82 -24.78 18.33
C GLY A 228 -56.06 -25.15 17.05
N PHE A 229 -54.75 -24.96 17.04
CA PHE A 229 -53.88 -25.36 15.93
C PHE A 229 -53.89 -26.88 15.71
N GLN A 230 -53.79 -27.69 16.78
CA GLN A 230 -53.90 -29.15 16.70
C GLN A 230 -55.26 -29.60 16.16
N ALA A 231 -56.35 -28.93 16.55
CA ALA A 231 -57.69 -29.24 16.07
C ALA A 231 -57.86 -28.91 14.59
N ALA A 232 -57.32 -27.77 14.14
CA ALA A 232 -57.29 -27.40 12.71
C ALA A 232 -56.59 -28.48 11.85
N HIS A 233 -55.56 -29.13 12.40
CA HIS A 233 -54.82 -30.21 11.74
C HIS A 233 -55.28 -31.62 12.10
N GLN A 234 -56.46 -31.75 12.73
CA GLN A 234 -57.05 -33.04 13.16
C GLN A 234 -56.21 -33.85 14.18
N GLN A 235 -55.20 -33.25 14.79
CA GLN A 235 -54.30 -33.85 15.78
C GLN A 235 -54.81 -33.74 17.22
N ALA A 236 -55.80 -32.88 17.48
CA ALA A 236 -56.39 -32.75 18.80
C ALA A 236 -57.20 -34.01 19.18
N ASN A 237 -57.02 -34.48 20.41
CA ASN A 237 -57.78 -35.59 20.97
C ASN A 237 -59.24 -35.20 21.28
N ARG A 238 -60.09 -36.19 21.60
CA ARG A 238 -61.54 -35.96 21.83
C ARG A 238 -61.82 -34.97 22.97
N PHE A 239 -61.02 -35.00 24.03
CA PHE A 239 -61.17 -34.08 25.15
C PHE A 239 -60.82 -32.64 24.75
N GLN A 240 -59.68 -32.44 24.08
CA GLN A 240 -59.27 -31.12 23.56
C GLN A 240 -60.32 -30.55 22.60
N ARG A 241 -60.88 -31.37 21.69
CA ARG A 241 -61.95 -30.95 20.78
C ARG A 241 -63.21 -30.51 21.50
N LEU A 242 -63.61 -31.23 22.57
CA LEU A 242 -64.76 -30.86 23.40
C LEU A 242 -64.54 -29.51 24.10
N VAL A 243 -63.35 -29.29 24.67
CA VAL A 243 -62.98 -28.04 25.33
C VAL A 243 -62.97 -26.86 24.34
N LEU A 244 -62.40 -27.05 23.14
CA LEU A 244 -62.39 -26.02 22.10
C LEU A 244 -63.79 -25.71 21.56
N TRP A 245 -64.66 -26.73 21.43
CA TRP A 245 -66.06 -26.55 21.06
C TRP A 245 -66.78 -25.65 22.07
N ALA A 246 -66.59 -25.91 23.37
CA ALA A 246 -67.14 -25.07 24.44
C ALA A 246 -66.56 -23.64 24.43
N PHE A 247 -65.27 -23.49 24.16
CA PHE A 247 -64.61 -22.19 24.07
C PHE A 247 -65.13 -21.33 22.91
N ASN A 248 -65.35 -21.95 21.74
CA ASN A 248 -65.85 -21.29 20.53
C ASN A 248 -67.29 -20.76 20.66
N PHE A 249 -68.09 -21.20 21.64
CA PHE A 249 -69.41 -20.57 21.90
C PHE A 249 -69.30 -19.12 22.36
N PHE A 250 -68.18 -18.74 22.96
CA PHE A 250 -67.97 -17.44 23.56
C PHE A 250 -67.12 -16.50 22.69
N THR A 251 -66.76 -16.92 21.47
CA THR A 251 -65.91 -16.14 20.55
C THR A 251 -66.62 -15.90 19.21
N SER A 252 -66.36 -14.75 18.60
CA SER A 252 -66.94 -14.37 17.29
C SER A 252 -66.30 -15.10 16.11
N GLU A 253 -65.06 -15.58 16.27
CA GLU A 253 -64.35 -16.40 15.30
C GLU A 253 -63.92 -17.73 15.95
N PRO A 254 -63.84 -18.84 15.19
CA PRO A 254 -63.30 -20.09 15.68
C PRO A 254 -61.84 -19.92 16.11
N ILE A 255 -61.49 -20.38 17.31
CA ILE A 255 -60.13 -20.27 17.86
C ILE A 255 -59.08 -20.98 16.98
N GLN A 256 -59.50 -21.95 16.16
CA GLN A 256 -58.67 -22.65 15.19
C GLN A 256 -58.08 -21.70 14.15
N ASP A 257 -58.88 -20.75 13.62
CA ASP A 257 -58.44 -19.83 12.57
C ASP A 257 -57.43 -18.83 13.13
N SER A 258 -57.72 -18.28 14.31
CA SER A 258 -56.81 -17.40 15.04
C SER A 258 -55.51 -18.11 15.45
N ALA A 259 -55.57 -19.40 15.78
CA ALA A 259 -54.40 -20.23 16.06
C ALA A 259 -53.55 -20.51 14.83
N CYS A 260 -54.16 -20.77 13.68
CA CYS A 260 -53.44 -20.90 12.41
C CYS A 260 -52.73 -19.59 12.02
N LYS A 261 -53.40 -18.44 12.16
CA LYS A 261 -52.79 -17.12 11.94
C LYS A 261 -51.59 -16.88 12.87
N LEU A 262 -51.79 -17.05 14.18
CA LEU A 262 -50.74 -16.87 15.18
C LEU A 262 -49.53 -17.78 14.93
N GLN A 263 -49.76 -19.04 14.56
CA GLN A 263 -48.67 -19.96 14.25
C GLN A 263 -47.92 -19.55 12.98
N GLY A 264 -48.62 -19.05 11.96
CA GLY A 264 -48.02 -18.47 10.76
C GLY A 264 -47.15 -17.24 11.07
N ASP A 265 -47.63 -16.34 11.93
CA ASP A 265 -46.89 -15.16 12.36
C ASP A 265 -45.63 -15.53 13.16
N ILE A 266 -45.74 -16.49 14.08
CA ILE A 266 -44.59 -17.03 14.83
C ILE A 266 -43.53 -17.60 13.87
N GLN A 267 -43.98 -18.39 12.89
CA GLN A 267 -43.07 -18.99 11.92
C GLN A 267 -42.40 -17.92 11.04
N LYS A 268 -43.15 -16.91 10.59
CA LYS A 268 -42.61 -15.79 9.80
C LYS A 268 -41.54 -15.03 10.59
N VAL A 269 -41.84 -14.61 11.81
CA VAL A 269 -40.88 -13.89 12.65
C VAL A 269 -39.65 -14.75 12.95
N TYR A 270 -39.80 -16.07 13.08
CA TYR A 270 -38.65 -16.97 13.24
C TYR A 270 -37.75 -16.99 11.99
N VAL A 271 -38.33 -17.04 10.79
CA VAL A 271 -37.59 -16.96 9.52
C VAL A 271 -36.87 -15.61 9.42
N ASP A 272 -37.57 -14.50 9.65
CA ASP A 272 -37.03 -13.14 9.56
C ASP A 272 -35.88 -12.95 10.58
N THR A 273 -36.05 -13.43 11.82
CA THR A 273 -35.00 -13.42 12.86
C THR A 273 -33.76 -14.17 12.40
N THR A 274 -33.95 -15.36 11.80
CA THR A 274 -32.86 -16.21 11.34
C THR A 274 -32.12 -15.58 10.16
N GLU A 275 -32.84 -15.00 9.20
CA GLU A 275 -32.25 -14.30 8.06
C GLU A 275 -31.49 -13.06 8.52
N ASN A 276 -32.06 -12.25 9.40
CA ASN A 276 -31.42 -11.06 9.94
C ASN A 276 -30.15 -11.41 10.74
N SER A 277 -30.19 -12.50 11.54
CA SER A 277 -29.00 -13.01 12.24
C SER A 277 -27.88 -13.43 11.27
N LYS A 278 -28.23 -14.04 10.13
CA LYS A 278 -27.26 -14.35 9.08
C LYS A 278 -26.65 -13.08 8.46
N LYS A 279 -27.47 -12.06 8.16
CA LYS A 279 -27.00 -10.77 7.65
C LYS A 279 -26.04 -10.09 8.64
N ILE A 280 -26.40 -10.05 9.92
CA ILE A 280 -25.52 -9.55 10.99
C ILE A 280 -24.18 -10.28 11.00
N ALA A 281 -24.18 -11.61 10.91
CA ALA A 281 -22.94 -12.39 10.92
C ALA A 281 -22.04 -12.08 9.72
N VAL A 282 -22.62 -11.86 8.54
CA VAL A 282 -21.88 -11.47 7.32
C VAL A 282 -21.30 -10.05 7.50
N VAL A 283 -22.14 -9.06 7.79
CA VAL A 283 -21.69 -7.66 7.92
C VAL A 283 -20.68 -7.52 9.07
N SER A 284 -20.86 -8.24 10.19
CA SER A 284 -19.89 -8.23 11.29
C SER A 284 -18.54 -8.79 10.89
N ARG A 285 -18.50 -9.78 9.97
CA ARG A 285 -17.24 -10.30 9.43
C ARG A 285 -16.58 -9.26 8.52
N ASP A 286 -17.37 -8.60 7.68
CA ASP A 286 -16.88 -7.55 6.79
C ASP A 286 -16.29 -6.37 7.58
N VAL A 287 -16.98 -5.90 8.63
CA VAL A 287 -16.49 -4.85 9.53
C VAL A 287 -15.16 -5.24 10.18
N SER A 288 -15.04 -6.49 10.67
CA SER A 288 -13.80 -7.00 11.25
C SER A 288 -12.67 -7.04 10.21
N GLY A 289 -12.96 -7.51 9.00
CA GLY A 289 -12.01 -7.55 7.88
C GLY A 289 -11.54 -6.16 7.45
N LEU A 290 -12.46 -5.19 7.34
CA LEU A 290 -12.14 -3.79 7.04
C LEU A 290 -11.26 -3.16 8.12
N ASN A 291 -11.56 -3.40 9.40
CA ASN A 291 -10.76 -2.89 10.51
C ASN A 291 -9.34 -3.46 10.50
N GLN A 292 -9.19 -4.76 10.22
CA GLN A 292 -7.87 -5.38 10.09
C GLN A 292 -7.09 -4.78 8.91
N LEU A 293 -7.72 -4.69 7.75
CA LEU A 293 -7.11 -4.11 6.55
C LEU A 293 -6.70 -2.65 6.76
N TYR A 294 -7.52 -1.87 7.47
CA TYR A 294 -7.21 -0.50 7.85
C TYR A 294 -5.99 -0.42 8.77
N ARG A 295 -5.88 -1.28 9.78
CA ARG A 295 -4.70 -1.35 10.67
C ARG A 295 -3.43 -1.66 9.89
N ASP A 296 -3.48 -2.64 9.00
CA ASP A 296 -2.34 -3.03 8.18
C ASP A 296 -1.90 -1.85 7.27
N LYS A 297 -2.87 -1.19 6.61
CA LYS A 297 -2.59 -0.03 5.74
C LYS A 297 -2.09 1.19 6.51
N ARG A 298 -2.56 1.39 7.74
CA ARG A 298 -2.09 2.47 8.62
C ARG A 298 -0.64 2.23 9.05
N GLN A 299 -0.28 1.01 9.41
CA GLN A 299 1.11 0.67 9.72
C GLN A 299 2.04 0.88 8.51
N GLU A 300 1.60 0.48 7.31
CA GLU A 300 2.33 0.78 6.07
C GLU A 300 2.48 2.30 5.83
N LEU A 301 1.43 3.08 6.12
CA LEU A 301 1.44 4.54 5.97
C LEU A 301 2.43 5.19 6.93
N ASP A 302 2.45 4.76 8.19
CA ASP A 302 3.36 5.28 9.20
C ASP A 302 4.83 4.99 8.83
N HIS A 303 5.10 3.77 8.34
CA HIS A 303 6.42 3.43 7.78
C HIS A 303 6.79 4.28 6.56
N ALA A 304 5.85 4.51 5.63
CA ALA A 304 6.09 5.33 4.45
C ALA A 304 6.36 6.79 4.81
N LYS A 305 5.63 7.36 5.77
CA LYS A 305 5.86 8.72 6.29
C LYS A 305 7.22 8.86 6.97
N LYS A 306 7.61 7.87 7.79
CA LYS A 306 8.93 7.87 8.43
C LYS A 306 10.05 7.88 7.38
N ARG A 307 9.96 7.00 6.39
CA ARG A 307 10.91 6.95 5.27
C ARG A 307 10.95 8.26 4.47
N GLN A 308 9.78 8.85 4.19
CA GLN A 308 9.69 10.15 3.53
C GLN A 308 10.45 11.22 4.32
N ALA A 309 10.24 11.30 5.63
CA ALA A 309 10.91 12.25 6.50
C ALA A 309 12.43 12.06 6.51
N GLU A 310 12.91 10.81 6.53
CA GLU A 310 14.35 10.49 6.45
C GLU A 310 14.96 10.94 5.12
N ILE A 311 14.26 10.73 4.00
CA ILE A 311 14.70 11.17 2.66
C ILE A 311 14.70 12.70 2.58
N VAL A 312 13.65 13.37 3.04
CA VAL A 312 13.56 14.84 3.05
C VAL A 312 14.68 15.44 3.90
N LYS A 313 14.97 14.86 5.07
CA LYS A 313 16.09 15.27 5.92
C LYS A 313 17.45 15.12 5.22
N THR A 314 17.59 14.11 4.37
CA THR A 314 18.82 13.86 3.59
C THR A 314 19.00 14.85 2.44
N ILE A 315 17.88 15.32 1.85
CA ILE A 315 17.87 16.18 0.66
C ILE A 315 17.88 17.67 1.01
N THR A 316 17.29 18.04 2.14
CA THR A 316 17.16 19.43 2.59
C THR A 316 18.36 19.80 3.45
N SER A 317 19.12 20.82 3.03
CA SER A 317 20.32 21.24 3.77
C SER A 317 19.97 21.62 5.23
N GLY A 318 20.92 21.40 6.15
CA GLY A 318 20.73 21.66 7.58
C GLY A 318 20.37 23.11 7.95
N SER A 319 20.47 24.05 7.01
CA SER A 319 20.06 25.45 7.18
C SER A 319 18.54 25.67 7.08
N GLU A 320 17.79 24.77 6.44
CA GLU A 320 16.34 24.93 6.18
C GLU A 320 15.46 23.94 6.96
N ALA A 321 16.06 22.88 7.51
CA ALA A 321 15.36 21.84 8.28
C ALA A 321 14.65 22.34 9.55
N GLY A 322 14.92 23.59 9.97
CA GLY A 322 14.27 24.24 11.12
C GLY A 322 12.91 24.89 10.84
N ALA A 323 12.47 24.98 9.57
CA ALA A 323 11.24 25.72 9.20
C ALA A 323 10.09 24.83 8.71
N THR A 324 10.32 23.56 8.39
CA THR A 324 9.30 22.66 7.81
C THR A 324 8.88 21.50 8.72
N LEU A 325 9.51 21.35 9.89
CA LEU A 325 9.08 20.42 10.94
C LEU A 325 8.14 21.14 11.92
N GLU A 326 7.01 21.65 11.44
CA GLU A 326 5.84 21.64 12.32
C GLU A 326 5.43 20.18 12.43
N GLU A 327 5.81 19.55 13.55
CA GLU A 327 5.21 18.31 14.03
C GLU A 327 3.69 18.46 13.86
N THR A 328 3.14 17.79 12.85
CA THR A 328 1.70 17.66 12.74
C THR A 328 1.31 16.76 13.91
N ILE A 329 0.95 17.42 15.02
CA ILE A 329 0.38 16.82 16.22
C ILE A 329 -0.63 15.81 15.72
N THR A 330 -0.29 14.53 15.89
CA THR A 330 -1.22 13.44 15.61
C THR A 330 -2.42 13.73 16.50
N PRO A 331 -3.64 13.95 15.97
CA PRO A 331 -4.79 14.08 16.84
C PRO A 331 -4.83 12.80 17.68
N GLU A 332 -4.82 12.99 19.00
CA GLU A 332 -4.90 11.93 19.98
C GLU A 332 -6.03 10.99 19.58
N LEU A 333 -5.77 9.70 19.73
CA LEU A 333 -6.77 8.64 19.56
C LEU A 333 -8.09 9.09 20.21
N PRO A 334 -9.25 8.97 19.55
CA PRO A 334 -10.47 8.85 20.33
C PRO A 334 -10.32 7.60 21.20
N ASP A 335 -10.40 7.82 22.51
CA ASP A 335 -10.26 6.88 23.61
C ASP A 335 -10.63 5.43 23.27
N GLU A 336 -9.88 4.50 23.87
CA GLU A 336 -10.17 3.06 23.97
C GLU A 336 -11.43 2.74 24.80
N THR A 337 -12.46 3.59 24.79
CA THR A 337 -13.72 3.42 25.53
C THR A 337 -14.91 3.03 24.65
N PHE A 338 -14.68 2.42 23.48
CA PHE A 338 -15.74 1.63 22.84
C PHE A 338 -15.80 0.21 23.42
N GLY A 339 -16.34 0.16 24.65
CA GLY A 339 -17.19 -0.91 25.12
C GLY A 339 -16.61 -2.32 25.09
N SER A 340 -15.90 -2.67 26.16
CA SER A 340 -16.01 -3.99 26.77
C SER A 340 -17.50 -4.35 26.97
N PHE A 341 -18.15 -4.89 25.95
CA PHE A 341 -19.36 -5.68 26.13
C PHE A 341 -18.91 -7.11 26.36
N ARG A 342 -19.03 -7.53 27.62
CA ARG A 342 -18.91 -8.92 28.03
C ARG A 342 -19.82 -9.79 27.15
N ILE A 343 -19.22 -10.90 26.71
CA ILE A 343 -19.79 -12.04 25.97
C ILE A 343 -21.08 -12.54 26.60
#